data_AF-A0A069CX34-F1
#
_entry.id   AF-A0A069CX34-F1
#
_cell.length_a   1.000
_cell.length_b   1.000
_cell.length_c   1.000
_cell.angle_alpha   90.00
_cell.angle_beta   90.00
_cell.angle_gamma   90.00
#
_symmetry.space_group_name_H-M   'P 1'
#
loop_
_entity.id
_entity.type
_entity.pdbx_description
1 polymer ?
#
loop_
_entity_poly.entity_id
_entity_poly.type
_entity_poly.pdbx_seq_one_letter_code
_entity_poly.pdbx_strand_id
1 'polypeptide(L)'
;MIDAKQILSLSDAALAEMQKIASAGETPAIIALNDELKKITQMGTESGLSPMMLSYMADIQKNMKFMIGTMNSLHTHVKNRAGEIQNLIQEVSTLK
;
A
#
# COMPACT_ATOMS: atom_id res chain seq x y z
N MET A 1 -19.22 29.15 -15.37
CA MET A 1 -17.77 29.33 -15.54
C MET A 1 -17.08 28.32 -14.64
N ILE A 2 -16.03 27.64 -15.09
CA ILE A 2 -15.29 26.68 -14.27
C ILE A 2 -14.46 27.46 -13.25
N ASP A 3 -14.51 27.08 -11.97
CA ASP A 3 -13.66 27.67 -10.93
C ASP A 3 -12.28 26.99 -10.93
N ALA A 4 -11.39 27.46 -11.81
CA ALA A 4 -10.05 26.90 -11.96
C ALA A 4 -9.25 26.97 -10.66
N LYS A 5 -9.39 28.04 -9.87
CA LYS A 5 -8.66 28.22 -8.61
C LYS A 5 -9.08 27.18 -7.57
N GLN A 6 -10.37 26.91 -7.46
CA GLN A 6 -10.87 25.87 -6.54
C GLN A 6 -10.38 24.48 -6.97
N ILE A 7 -10.40 24.16 -8.27
CA ILE A 7 -9.94 22.87 -8.79
C ILE A 7 -8.45 22.67 -8.49
N LEU A 8 -7.61 23.68 -8.76
CA LEU A 8 -6.18 23.62 -8.47
C LEU A 8 -5.92 23.42 -6.97
N SER A 9 -6.59 24.19 -6.10
CA SER A 9 -6.41 24.06 -4.65
C SER A 9 -6.80 22.68 -4.12
N LEU A 10 -7.87 22.08 -4.62
CA LEU A 10 -8.29 20.73 -4.23
C LEU A 10 -7.35 19.66 -4.80
N SER A 11 -6.80 19.90 -5.99
CA SER A 11 -5.85 18.98 -6.63
C SER A 11 -4.54 18.90 -5.84
N ASP A 12 -4.01 20.04 -5.40
CA ASP A 12 -2.83 20.09 -4.53
C ASP A 12 -3.06 19.36 -3.21
N ALA A 13 -4.22 19.58 -2.58
CA ALA A 13 -4.60 18.89 -1.35
C ALA A 13 -4.70 17.36 -1.54
N ALA A 14 -5.34 16.93 -2.62
CA ALA A 14 -5.47 15.51 -2.96
C ALA A 14 -4.11 14.84 -3.25
N LEU A 15 -3.20 15.53 -3.94
CA LEU A 15 -1.84 15.03 -4.17
C LEU A 15 -1.07 14.86 -2.85
N ALA A 16 -1.21 15.81 -1.92
CA ALA A 16 -0.58 15.71 -0.60
C ALA A 16 -1.11 14.52 0.21
N GLU A 17 -2.40 14.22 0.12
CA GLU A 17 -2.99 13.01 0.73
C GLU A 17 -2.48 11.73 0.07
N MET A 18 -2.45 11.69 -1.27
CA MET A 18 -1.93 10.55 -2.03
C MET A 18 -0.48 10.25 -1.67
N GLN A 19 0.37 11.26 -1.48
CA GLN A 19 1.76 11.05 -1.11
C GLN A 19 1.93 10.45 0.28
N LYS A 20 1.05 10.77 1.23
CA LYS A 20 1.02 10.11 2.56
C LYS A 20 0.63 8.64 2.45
N ILE A 21 -0.27 8.29 1.53
CA ILE A 21 -0.65 6.89 1.31
C ILE A 21 0.50 6.14 0.62
N ALA A 22 1.19 6.76 -0.35
CA ALA A 22 2.31 6.16 -1.06
C ALA A 22 3.46 5.75 -0.12
N SER A 23 3.80 6.61 0.86
CA SER A 23 4.87 6.34 1.83
C SER A 23 4.56 5.21 2.80
N ALA A 24 3.28 4.86 2.99
CA ALA A 24 2.87 3.73 3.81
C ALA A 24 3.08 2.37 3.12
N GLY A 25 3.33 2.32 1.80
CA GLY A 25 3.34 1.10 1.00
C GLY A 25 4.57 0.19 1.15
N GLU A 26 5.70 0.68 1.65
CA GLU A 26 6.97 -0.08 1.56
C GLU A 26 7.16 -1.13 2.67
N THR A 27 6.48 -0.98 3.82
CA THR A 27 6.47 -1.86 5.01
C THR A 27 7.52 -2.99 5.11
N PRO A 28 8.84 -2.70 5.10
CA PRO A 28 9.88 -3.72 4.92
C PRO A 28 9.95 -4.72 6.09
N ALA A 29 9.68 -4.26 7.32
CA ALA A 29 9.64 -5.12 8.49
C ALA A 29 8.51 -6.16 8.45
N ILE A 30 7.36 -5.82 7.84
CA ILE A 30 6.21 -6.71 7.69
C ILE A 30 6.55 -7.81 6.69
N ILE A 31 7.17 -7.45 5.57
CA ILE A 31 7.62 -8.41 4.55
C ILE A 31 8.64 -9.37 5.15
N ALA A 32 9.66 -8.83 5.85
CA ALA A 32 10.69 -9.64 6.49
C ALA A 32 10.12 -10.62 7.54
N LEU A 33 9.19 -10.16 8.38
CA LEU A 33 8.52 -11.03 9.35
C LEU A 33 7.70 -12.12 8.63
N ASN A 34 6.92 -11.77 7.61
CA ASN A 34 6.14 -12.75 6.85
C ASN A 34 7.03 -13.84 6.19
N ASP A 35 8.20 -13.45 5.70
CA ASP A 35 9.17 -14.38 5.11
C ASP A 35 9.82 -15.28 6.16
N GLU A 36 10.11 -14.78 7.35
CA GLU A 36 10.65 -15.59 8.45
C GLU A 36 9.61 -16.60 8.96
N LEU A 37 8.36 -16.16 9.14
CA LEU A 37 7.24 -17.04 9.49
C LEU A 37 7.05 -18.14 8.44
N LYS A 38 7.23 -17.82 7.15
CA LYS A 38 7.18 -18.81 6.06
C LYS A 38 8.24 -19.90 6.21
N LYS A 39 9.47 -19.55 6.56
CA LYS A 39 10.55 -20.53 6.74
C LYS A 39 10.22 -21.48 7.90
N ILE A 40 9.75 -20.92 9.01
CA ILE A 40 9.39 -21.69 10.20
C ILE A 40 8.24 -22.66 9.91
N THR A 41 7.19 -22.20 9.22
CA THR A 41 6.06 -23.07 8.87
C THR A 41 6.46 -24.15 7.86
N GLN A 42 7.41 -23.88 6.97
CA GLN A 42 7.96 -24.88 6.03
C GLN A 42 8.82 -25.94 6.71
N MET A 43 9.50 -25.62 7.81
CA MET A 43 10.22 -26.60 8.63
C MET A 43 9.27 -27.57 9.34
N GLY A 44 7.99 -27.21 9.49
CA GLY A 44 7.01 -28.05 10.17
C GLY A 44 7.46 -28.40 11.58
N THR A 45 7.36 -29.68 11.96
CA THR A 45 7.74 -30.15 13.30
C THR A 45 9.24 -30.04 13.60
N GLU A 46 10.10 -29.91 12.58
CA GLU A 46 11.55 -29.70 12.77
C GLU A 46 11.89 -28.34 13.36
N SER A 47 10.93 -27.41 13.37
CA SER A 47 11.05 -26.11 14.05
C SER A 47 11.06 -26.21 15.58
N GLY A 48 10.71 -27.37 16.15
CA GLY A 48 10.52 -27.54 17.59
C GLY A 48 9.24 -26.90 18.14
N LEU A 49 8.39 -26.33 17.27
CA LEU A 49 7.11 -25.76 17.65
C LEU A 49 5.99 -26.80 17.62
N SER A 50 4.97 -26.58 18.45
CA SER A 50 3.79 -27.45 18.46
C SER A 50 2.99 -27.30 17.15
N PRO A 51 2.25 -28.35 16.73
CA PRO A 51 1.36 -28.26 15.57
C PRO A 51 0.35 -27.11 15.66
N MET A 52 -0.14 -26.79 16.87
CA MET A 52 -1.05 -25.67 17.10
C MET A 52 -0.37 -24.33 16.82
N MET A 53 0.88 -24.14 17.25
CA MET A 53 1.62 -22.92 16.99
C MET A 53 1.93 -22.76 15.50
N LEU A 54 2.29 -23.85 14.82
CA LEU A 54 2.50 -23.85 13.37
C LEU A 54 1.24 -23.46 12.60
N SER A 55 0.08 -23.97 13.01
CA SER A 55 -1.22 -23.56 12.44
C SER A 55 -1.49 -22.07 12.65
N TYR A 56 -1.28 -21.57 13.87
CA TYR A 56 -1.47 -20.16 14.18
C TYR A 56 -0.53 -19.24 13.38
N MET A 57 0.73 -19.64 13.20
CA MET A 57 1.69 -18.90 12.36
C MET A 57 1.29 -18.89 10.89
N ALA A 58 0.72 -19.99 10.37
CA ALA A 58 0.18 -20.04 9.02
C ALA A 58 -1.00 -19.07 8.83
N ASP A 59 -1.87 -18.93 9.82
CA ASP A 59 -2.97 -17.95 9.80
C ASP A 59 -2.46 -16.50 9.84
N ILE A 60 -1.46 -16.20 10.69
CA ILE A 60 -0.79 -14.90 10.71
C ILE A 60 -0.21 -14.60 9.32
N GLN A 61 0.51 -15.55 8.73
CA GLN A 61 1.12 -15.39 7.41
C GLN A 61 0.07 -15.10 6.33
N LYS A 62 -1.07 -15.80 6.34
CA LYS A 62 -2.18 -15.55 5.42
C LYS A 62 -2.67 -14.11 5.52
N ASN A 63 -2.89 -13.62 6.75
CA ASN A 63 -3.37 -12.26 6.99
C ASN A 63 -2.34 -11.20 6.59
N MET A 64 -1.05 -11.42 6.90
CA MET A 64 0.04 -10.53 6.51
C MET A 64 0.19 -10.47 4.98
N LYS A 65 0.11 -11.62 4.28
CA LYS A 65 0.15 -11.66 2.82
C LYS A 65 -0.99 -10.89 2.18
N PHE A 66 -2.20 -11.00 2.73
CA PHE A 66 -3.35 -10.22 2.27
C PHE A 66 -3.08 -8.72 2.41
N MET A 67 -2.64 -8.28 3.60
CA MET A 67 -2.30 -6.89 3.85
C MET A 67 -1.21 -6.35 2.92
N ILE A 68 -0.12 -7.11 2.70
CA ILE A 68 0.96 -6.76 1.75
C ILE A 68 0.39 -6.59 0.33
N GLY A 69 -0.47 -7.51 -0.11
CA GLY A 69 -1.13 -7.42 -1.41
C GLY A 69 -1.99 -6.16 -1.54
N THR A 70 -2.78 -5.83 -0.51
CA THR A 70 -3.58 -4.61 -0.46
C THR A 70 -2.71 -3.36 -0.52
N MET A 71 -1.61 -3.30 0.23
CA MET A 71 -0.70 -2.15 0.20
C MET A 71 -0.05 -1.95 -1.16
N ASN A 72 0.40 -3.03 -1.83
CA ASN A 72 0.97 -2.96 -3.18
C ASN A 72 -0.05 -2.48 -4.22
N SER A 73 -1.29 -2.97 -4.13
CA SER A 73 -2.39 -2.52 -4.98
C SER A 73 -2.69 -1.04 -4.74
N LEU A 74 -2.81 -0.63 -3.47
CA LEU A 74 -3.06 0.75 -3.09
C LEU A 74 -1.96 1.68 -3.60
N HIS A 75 -0.69 1.30 -3.45
CA HIS A 75 0.44 2.07 -3.96
C HIS A 75 0.35 2.28 -5.49
N THR A 76 -0.02 1.23 -6.23
CA THR A 76 -0.24 1.32 -7.68
C THR A 76 -1.39 2.28 -8.02
N HIS A 77 -2.52 2.17 -7.31
CA HIS A 77 -3.66 3.05 -7.52
C HIS A 77 -3.32 4.50 -7.21
N VAL A 78 -2.64 4.76 -6.10
CA VAL A 78 -2.17 6.09 -5.70
C VAL A 78 -1.28 6.69 -6.78
N LYS A 79 -0.30 5.95 -7.29
CA LYS A 79 0.57 6.41 -8.38
C LYS A 79 -0.22 6.80 -9.62
N ASN A 80 -1.17 5.96 -10.03
CA ASN A 80 -1.98 6.20 -11.23
C ASN A 80 -2.89 7.43 -11.06
N ARG A 81 -3.59 7.54 -9.91
CA ARG A 81 -4.48 8.67 -9.63
C ARG A 81 -3.70 9.98 -9.44
N ALA A 82 -2.51 9.94 -8.84
CA ALA A 82 -1.66 11.12 -8.74
C ALA A 82 -1.26 11.65 -10.12
N GLY A 83 -0.91 10.77 -11.06
CA GLY A 83 -0.63 11.16 -12.45
C GLY A 83 -1.83 11.78 -13.16
N GLU A 84 -3.04 11.26 -12.93
CA GLU A 84 -4.27 11.85 -13.46
C GLU A 84 -4.54 13.25 -12.91
N ILE A 85 -4.34 13.47 -11.60
CA ILE A 85 -4.50 14.78 -10.98
C ILE A 85 -3.44 15.76 -11.50
N GLN A 86 -2.20 15.32 -11.71
CA GLN A 86 -1.16 16.15 -12.32
C GLN A 86 -1.54 16.60 -13.73
N ASN A 87 -2.12 15.70 -14.54
CA ASN A 87 -2.63 16.05 -15.87
C ASN A 87 -3.80 17.05 -15.77
N LEU A 88 -4.72 16.86 -14.82
CA LEU A 88 -5.81 17.80 -14.57
C LEU A 88 -5.29 19.19 -14.21
N ILE A 89 -4.30 19.29 -13.31
CA ILE A 89 -3.66 20.55 -12.94
C ILE A 89 -3.06 21.23 -14.18
N GLN A 90 -2.37 20.47 -15.03
CA GLN A 90 -1.75 20.99 -16.24
C GLN A 90 -2.79 21.58 -17.19
N GLU A 91 -3.91 20.89 -17.43
CA GLU A 91 -4.99 21.38 -18.29
C GLU A 91 -5.67 22.62 -17.69
N VAL A 92 -6.06 22.56 -16.41
CA VAL A 92 -6.80 23.64 -15.74
C VAL A 92 -5.94 24.90 -15.62
N SER A 93 -4.62 24.76 -15.45
CA SER A 93 -3.70 25.90 -15.40
C SER A 93 -3.63 26.69 -16.72
N THR A 94 -4.09 26.11 -17.83
CA THR A 94 -4.17 26.81 -19.13
C THR A 94 -5.47 27.59 -19.32
N LEU A 95 -6.46 27.35 -18.46
CA LEU A 95 -7.73 28.06 -18.49
C LEU A 95 -7.54 29.44 -17.86
N LYS A 96 -7.77 30.49 -18.66
CA LYS A 96 -7.70 31.90 -18.23
C LYS A 96 -8.84 32.27 -17.29
#